data_AF-A0A8J3QIQ5-F1
#
_entry.id   AF-A0A8J3QIQ5-F1
#
_cell.length_a   1.000
_cell.length_b   1.000
_cell.length_c   1.000
_cell.angle_alpha   90.00
_cell.angle_beta   90.00
_cell.angle_gamma   90.00
#
_symmetry.space_group_name_H-M   'P 1'
#
loop_
_entity.id
_entity.type
_entity.pdbx_description
1 polymer ?
#
loop_
_entity_poly.entity_id
_entity_poly.type
_entity_poly.pdbx_seq_one_letter_code
_entity_poly.pdbx_strand_id
1 'polypeptide(L)'
;MRRLLAPLALTGLLFVAAACSKTPTNNAAATPTPKATATSSPSASPRPVPTGSPCQIAQATIDKIKPLQDKYKVAFGSNDAAKASAAKAEIQAGLQGIAADLRVASAAATGNEADLKEALITAATKIEAGAQDATLFAVKKTQTEANTAFTTATLSWVPVTLLADCNPPK
;
A
#
# COMPACT_ATOMS: atom_id res chain seq x y z
N MET A 1 13.11 -45.44 42.90
CA MET A 1 14.46 -45.61 42.31
C MET A 1 14.78 -44.30 41.57
N ARG A 2 15.65 -43.44 42.11
CA ARG A 2 17.02 -43.11 41.60
C ARG A 2 17.03 -42.84 40.09
N ARG A 3 17.53 -41.75 39.51
CA ARG A 3 18.39 -40.62 39.95
C ARG A 3 18.43 -39.59 38.81
N LEU A 4 18.55 -38.29 39.14
CA LEU A 4 19.18 -37.25 38.31
C LEU A 4 20.52 -37.73 37.73
N LEU A 5 20.94 -37.24 36.56
CA LEU A 5 22.33 -36.86 36.23
C LEU A 5 22.43 -36.32 34.77
N ALA A 6 22.60 -35.00 34.61
CA ALA A 6 23.61 -34.47 33.67
C ALA A 6 25.01 -34.67 34.33
N PRO A 7 26.18 -34.29 33.77
CA PRO A 7 26.55 -33.68 32.48
C PRO A 7 27.77 -34.40 31.83
N LEU A 8 28.36 -33.88 30.74
CA LEU A 8 29.84 -33.82 30.56
C LEU A 8 30.21 -33.07 29.27
N ALA A 9 30.86 -31.93 29.48
CA ALA A 9 31.60 -31.17 28.49
C ALA A 9 32.92 -31.87 28.12
N LEU A 10 33.41 -31.67 26.89
CA LEU A 10 34.83 -31.73 26.56
C LEU A 10 35.06 -30.71 25.42
N THR A 11 35.73 -29.58 25.71
CA THR A 11 37.10 -29.25 25.24
C THR A 11 37.22 -29.21 23.71
N GLY A 12 37.56 -28.12 23.04
CA GLY A 12 38.44 -27.01 23.41
C GLY A 12 39.49 -26.83 22.30
N LEU A 13 39.84 -25.57 22.00
CA LEU A 13 41.06 -25.13 21.28
C LEU A 13 41.15 -25.55 19.78
N LEU A 14 41.79 -24.87 18.84
CA LEU A 14 42.40 -23.55 18.71
C LEU A 14 42.47 -23.24 17.20
N PHE A 15 42.66 -21.96 16.89
CA PHE A 15 43.11 -21.34 15.63
C PHE A 15 44.09 -22.14 14.74
N VAL A 16 44.05 -21.85 13.42
CA VAL A 16 45.18 -21.56 12.48
C VAL A 16 44.62 -21.71 11.04
N ALA A 17 44.34 -20.61 10.34
CA ALA A 17 45.21 -19.90 9.38
C ALA A 17 45.53 -20.67 8.08
N ALA A 18 45.03 -20.10 6.98
CA ALA A 18 45.66 -19.90 5.68
C ALA A 18 46.60 -20.96 5.04
N ALA A 19 46.24 -21.26 3.78
CA ALA A 19 47.08 -21.26 2.59
C ALA A 19 47.69 -22.56 2.04
N CYS A 20 47.87 -22.51 0.71
CA CYS A 20 48.61 -23.37 -0.23
C CYS A 20 47.87 -24.60 -0.78
N SER A 21 47.24 -24.51 -1.96
CA SER A 21 47.82 -24.38 -3.32
C SER A 21 48.39 -25.69 -3.88
N LYS A 22 47.67 -26.28 -4.84
CA LYS A 22 48.24 -26.90 -6.05
C LYS A 22 47.17 -27.11 -7.13
N THR A 23 46.95 -26.07 -7.92
CA THR A 23 46.67 -26.18 -9.37
C THR A 23 47.94 -26.72 -10.09
N PRO A 24 47.92 -27.25 -11.33
CA PRO A 24 47.10 -26.75 -12.45
C PRO A 24 46.55 -27.82 -13.43
N THR A 25 45.48 -27.48 -14.14
CA THR A 25 45.43 -27.77 -15.58
C THR A 25 44.80 -26.57 -16.24
N ASN A 26 45.65 -25.84 -16.94
CA ASN A 26 45.34 -24.63 -17.67
C ASN A 26 44.81 -25.07 -19.04
N ASN A 27 43.50 -24.93 -19.26
CA ASN A 27 43.01 -24.63 -20.59
C ASN A 27 41.76 -23.76 -20.47
N ALA A 28 41.79 -22.65 -21.19
CA ALA A 28 41.02 -21.46 -20.90
C ALA A 28 39.57 -21.51 -21.41
N ALA A 29 38.71 -20.84 -20.62
CA ALA A 29 37.54 -20.05 -21.01
C ALA A 29 36.28 -20.75 -21.58
N ALA A 30 35.34 -21.06 -20.68
CA ALA A 30 33.94 -20.64 -20.80
C ALA A 30 33.31 -20.53 -19.38
N THR A 31 32.90 -19.33 -19.00
CA THR A 31 32.32 -18.94 -17.72
C THR A 31 31.04 -19.73 -17.37
N PRO A 32 30.93 -20.41 -16.22
CA PRO A 32 29.63 -20.88 -15.74
C PRO A 32 28.90 -19.71 -15.07
N THR A 33 27.91 -19.15 -15.77
CA THR A 33 26.96 -18.20 -15.20
C THR A 33 26.21 -18.85 -14.05
N PRO A 34 26.24 -18.31 -12.81
CA PRO A 34 25.39 -18.82 -11.73
C PRO A 34 23.93 -18.55 -12.11
N LYS A 35 23.15 -19.63 -12.30
CA LYS A 35 21.69 -19.57 -12.44
C LYS A 35 21.13 -19.02 -11.14
N ALA A 36 20.87 -17.72 -11.10
CA ALA A 36 20.09 -17.11 -10.05
C ALA A 36 18.73 -17.83 -10.01
N THR A 37 18.45 -18.53 -8.91
CA THR A 37 17.12 -19.01 -8.60
C THR A 37 16.26 -17.77 -8.40
N ALA A 38 15.63 -17.30 -9.47
CA ALA A 38 14.55 -16.34 -9.36
C ALA A 38 13.44 -17.03 -8.59
N THR A 39 13.34 -16.73 -7.30
CA THR A 39 12.09 -16.90 -6.56
C THR A 39 11.08 -16.06 -7.32
N SER A 40 10.29 -16.73 -8.17
CA SER A 40 9.12 -16.15 -8.82
C SER A 40 8.18 -15.73 -7.70
N SER A 41 8.30 -14.46 -7.29
CA SER A 41 7.29 -13.76 -6.53
C SER A 41 5.97 -14.03 -7.24
N PRO A 42 4.90 -14.45 -6.54
CA PRO A 42 3.60 -14.58 -7.18
C PRO A 42 3.30 -13.22 -7.80
N SER A 43 3.25 -13.19 -9.13
CA SER A 43 2.89 -12.01 -9.91
C SER A 43 1.62 -11.47 -9.26
N ALA A 44 1.74 -10.34 -8.56
CA ALA A 44 0.57 -9.59 -8.13
C ALA A 44 -0.18 -9.32 -9.42
N SER A 45 -1.28 -10.04 -9.62
CA SER A 45 -2.12 -9.88 -10.81
C SER A 45 -2.34 -8.38 -10.97
N PRO A 46 -2.00 -7.76 -12.12
CA PRO A 46 -2.19 -6.34 -12.31
C PRO A 46 -3.63 -6.02 -11.92
N ARG A 47 -3.80 -5.28 -10.83
CA ARG A 47 -5.11 -4.90 -10.37
C ARG A 47 -5.76 -4.18 -11.56
N PRO A 48 -6.98 -4.53 -11.98
CA PRO A 48 -7.59 -3.90 -13.15
C PRO A 48 -7.49 -2.40 -13.01
N VAL A 49 -6.71 -1.78 -13.89
CA VAL A 49 -6.67 -0.32 -14.00
C VAL A 49 -8.08 0.08 -14.39
N PRO A 50 -8.72 1.05 -13.72
CA PRO A 50 -10.00 1.54 -14.18
C PRO A 50 -9.76 2.32 -15.49
N THR A 51 -9.67 1.59 -16.59
CA THR A 51 -9.82 2.12 -17.96
C THR A 51 -11.32 2.16 -18.21
N GLY A 52 -11.93 3.27 -17.82
CA GLY A 52 -13.37 3.46 -17.87
C GLY A 52 -13.71 4.93 -18.04
N SER A 53 -14.98 5.24 -18.28
CA SER A 53 -15.42 6.64 -18.30
C SER A 53 -15.06 7.33 -16.98
N PRO A 54 -14.94 8.67 -16.95
CA PRO A 54 -14.66 9.42 -15.72
C PRO A 54 -15.56 8.99 -14.54
N CYS A 55 -16.83 8.70 -14.84
CA CYS A 55 -17.78 8.17 -13.87
C CYS A 55 -17.40 6.80 -13.30
N GLN A 56 -16.96 5.85 -14.13
CA GLN A 56 -16.54 4.52 -13.66
C GLN A 56 -15.31 4.63 -12.73
N ILE A 57 -14.40 5.56 -13.03
CA ILE A 57 -13.24 5.82 -12.18
C ILE A 57 -13.67 6.46 -10.84
N ALA A 58 -14.60 7.42 -10.88
CA ALA A 58 -15.16 8.04 -9.69
C ALA A 58 -15.86 7.00 -8.79
N GLN A 59 -16.72 6.16 -9.37
CA GLN A 59 -17.42 5.11 -8.63
C GLN A 59 -16.45 4.11 -8.02
N ALA A 60 -15.48 3.62 -8.79
CA ALA A 60 -14.45 2.70 -8.29
C ALA A 60 -13.62 3.31 -7.15
N THR A 61 -13.42 4.63 -7.16
CA THR A 61 -12.73 5.35 -6.08
C THR A 61 -13.61 5.40 -4.83
N ILE A 62 -14.88 5.78 -4.97
CA ILE A 62 -15.86 5.83 -3.87
C ILE A 62 -16.01 4.45 -3.22
N ASP A 63 -16.11 3.38 -4.02
CA ASP A 63 -16.25 2.01 -3.54
C ASP A 63 -15.03 1.56 -2.72
N LYS A 64 -13.83 2.06 -3.03
CA LYS A 64 -12.61 1.80 -2.24
C LYS A 64 -12.54 2.67 -0.98
N ILE A 65 -13.08 3.89 -1.01
CA ILE A 65 -13.12 4.80 0.15
C ILE A 65 -14.10 4.29 1.21
N LYS A 66 -15.27 3.76 0.81
CA LYS A 66 -16.33 3.29 1.73
C LYS A 66 -15.86 2.33 2.84
N PRO A 67 -15.12 1.25 2.57
CA PRO A 67 -14.64 0.37 3.64
C PRO A 67 -13.62 1.06 4.56
N LEU A 68 -12.86 2.05 4.05
CA LEU A 68 -11.98 2.86 4.90
C LEU A 68 -12.77 3.80 5.79
N GLN A 69 -13.86 4.38 5.28
CA GLN A 69 -14.79 5.20 6.04
C GLN A 69 -15.44 4.41 7.18
N ASP A 70 -15.88 3.18 6.92
CA ASP A 70 -16.47 2.30 7.93
C ASP A 70 -15.45 1.97 9.05
N LYS A 71 -14.21 1.62 8.66
CA LYS A 71 -13.12 1.39 9.63
C LYS A 71 -12.79 2.65 10.42
N TYR A 72 -12.68 3.78 9.74
CA TYR A 72 -12.41 5.08 10.36
C TYR A 72 -13.50 5.44 11.38
N LYS A 73 -14.77 5.29 11.01
CA LYS A 73 -15.93 5.55 11.88
C LYS A 73 -15.84 4.74 13.17
N VAL A 74 -15.55 3.44 13.08
CA VAL A 74 -15.46 2.55 14.24
C VAL A 74 -14.25 2.90 15.11
N ALA A 75 -13.08 3.14 14.51
CA ALA A 75 -11.85 3.39 15.25
C ALA A 75 -11.82 4.80 15.87
N PHE A 76 -12.06 5.84 15.07
CA PHE A 76 -11.93 7.24 15.49
C PHE A 76 -13.19 7.78 16.17
N GLY A 77 -14.34 7.11 16.03
CA GLY A 77 -15.59 7.48 16.71
C GLY A 77 -15.84 6.77 18.03
N SER A 78 -14.85 6.04 18.56
CA SER A 78 -14.97 5.25 19.79
C SER A 78 -14.49 5.97 21.05
N ASN A 79 -14.01 7.22 20.92
CA ASN A 79 -13.30 7.95 21.97
C ASN A 79 -12.06 7.22 22.54
N ASP A 80 -11.50 6.26 21.79
CA ASP A 80 -10.37 5.43 22.20
C ASP A 80 -9.16 5.70 21.28
N ALA A 81 -8.16 6.38 21.84
CA ALA A 81 -6.95 6.76 21.12
C ALA A 81 -6.08 5.57 20.73
N ALA A 82 -6.12 4.46 21.48
CA ALA A 82 -5.35 3.26 21.15
C ALA A 82 -5.95 2.55 19.93
N LYS A 83 -7.29 2.40 19.89
CA LYS A 83 -8.00 1.87 18.72
C LYS A 83 -7.78 2.74 17.48
N ALA A 84 -7.87 4.05 17.62
CA ALA A 84 -7.60 5.00 16.55
C ALA A 84 -6.16 4.87 16.03
N SER A 85 -5.17 4.78 16.93
CA SER A 85 -3.76 4.64 16.55
C SER A 85 -3.47 3.32 15.84
N ALA A 86 -4.09 2.21 16.26
CA ALA A 86 -3.96 0.92 15.60
C ALA A 86 -4.54 0.92 14.18
N ALA A 87 -5.68 1.59 13.96
CA ALA A 87 -6.32 1.68 12.65
C ALA A 87 -5.68 2.71 11.71
N LYS A 88 -4.95 3.70 12.26
CA LYS A 88 -4.41 4.83 11.52
C LYS A 88 -3.55 4.39 10.34
N ALA A 89 -2.56 3.52 10.58
CA ALA A 89 -1.63 3.08 9.54
C ALA A 89 -2.34 2.35 8.40
N GLU A 90 -3.35 1.54 8.71
CA GLU A 90 -4.14 0.82 7.72
C GLU A 90 -4.99 1.77 6.86
N ILE A 91 -5.64 2.76 7.47
CA ILE A 91 -6.44 3.76 6.75
C ILE A 91 -5.54 4.63 5.87
N GLN A 92 -4.38 5.05 6.38
CA GLN A 92 -3.39 5.81 5.61
C GLN A 92 -2.90 5.02 4.40
N ALA A 93 -2.52 3.76 4.59
CA ALA A 93 -2.10 2.89 3.50
C ALA A 93 -3.22 2.66 2.46
N GLY A 94 -4.47 2.51 2.94
CA GLY A 94 -5.64 2.41 2.07
C GLY A 94 -5.84 3.65 1.20
N LEU A 95 -5.79 4.84 1.78
CA LEU A 95 -5.90 6.12 1.05
C LEU A 95 -4.75 6.31 0.07
N GLN A 96 -3.51 6.00 0.46
CA GLN A 96 -2.35 6.04 -0.43
C GLN A 96 -2.48 5.07 -1.61
N GLY A 97 -3.01 3.87 -1.37
CA GLY A 97 -3.31 2.90 -2.44
C GLY A 97 -4.34 3.42 -3.44
N ILE A 98 -5.39 4.10 -2.97
CA ILE A 98 -6.40 4.73 -3.84
C ILE A 98 -5.77 5.85 -4.68
N ALA A 99 -4.92 6.68 -4.08
CA ALA A 99 -4.21 7.72 -4.82
C ALA A 99 -3.25 7.14 -5.87
N ALA A 100 -2.56 6.05 -5.57
CA ALA A 100 -1.74 5.34 -6.55
C ALA A 100 -2.57 4.81 -7.72
N ASP A 101 -3.71 4.18 -7.44
CA ASP A 101 -4.63 3.68 -8.47
C ASP A 101 -5.11 4.81 -9.41
N LEU A 102 -5.40 6.00 -8.87
CA LEU A 102 -5.78 7.18 -9.65
C LEU A 102 -4.66 7.71 -10.54
N ARG A 103 -3.41 7.67 -10.07
CA ARG A 103 -2.25 8.04 -10.91
C ARG A 103 -2.02 7.06 -12.05
N VAL A 104 -2.20 5.76 -11.78
CA VAL A 104 -2.13 4.73 -12.82
C VAL A 104 -3.25 4.94 -13.85
N ALA A 105 -4.47 5.27 -13.41
CA ALA A 105 -5.57 5.61 -14.31
C ALA A 105 -5.26 6.85 -15.17
N SER A 106 -4.64 7.89 -14.59
CA SER A 106 -4.20 9.09 -15.33
C SER A 106 -3.13 8.76 -16.38
N ALA A 107 -2.17 7.90 -16.04
CA ALA A 107 -1.14 7.44 -16.97
C ALA A 107 -1.71 6.58 -18.12
N ALA A 108 -2.77 5.83 -17.85
CA ALA A 108 -3.47 5.00 -18.84
C ALA A 108 -4.46 5.79 -19.72
N ALA A 109 -4.90 6.97 -19.30
CA ALA A 109 -5.80 7.81 -20.10
C ALA A 109 -5.13 8.20 -21.43
N THR A 110 -5.88 8.12 -22.52
CA THR A 110 -5.34 8.34 -23.86
C THR A 110 -5.20 9.84 -24.16
N GLY A 111 -4.40 10.19 -25.16
CA GLY A 111 -3.82 11.54 -25.35
C GLY A 111 -4.78 12.72 -25.52
N ASN A 112 -6.09 12.50 -25.62
CA ASN A 112 -7.08 13.56 -25.89
C ASN A 112 -7.89 14.00 -24.66
N GLU A 113 -7.54 13.55 -23.45
CA GLU A 113 -8.30 13.82 -22.21
C GLU A 113 -7.44 14.56 -21.17
N ALA A 114 -6.85 15.70 -21.55
CA ALA A 114 -6.00 16.50 -20.65
C ALA A 114 -6.73 16.84 -19.33
N ASP A 115 -8.00 17.23 -19.41
CA ASP A 115 -8.83 17.55 -18.25
C ASP A 115 -9.08 16.33 -17.33
N LEU A 116 -9.26 15.13 -17.92
CA LEU A 116 -9.41 13.90 -17.14
C LEU A 116 -8.10 13.56 -16.42
N LYS A 117 -6.96 13.67 -17.12
CA LYS A 117 -5.65 13.42 -16.52
C LYS A 117 -5.39 14.35 -15.34
N GLU A 118 -5.66 15.64 -15.51
CA GLU A 118 -5.52 16.63 -14.45
C GLU A 118 -6.48 16.35 -13.29
N ALA A 119 -7.74 16.02 -13.55
CA ALA A 119 -8.72 15.68 -12.53
C ALA A 119 -8.28 14.46 -11.71
N LEU A 120 -7.76 13.42 -12.35
CA LEU A 120 -7.28 12.21 -11.68
C LEU A 120 -6.03 12.46 -10.82
N ILE A 121 -5.06 13.24 -11.32
CA ILE A 121 -3.87 13.63 -10.54
C ILE A 121 -4.26 14.53 -9.37
N THR A 122 -5.18 15.46 -9.59
CA THR A 122 -5.70 16.34 -8.53
C THR A 122 -6.39 15.52 -7.45
N ALA A 123 -7.24 14.56 -7.83
CA ALA A 123 -7.91 13.68 -6.90
C ALA A 123 -6.91 12.85 -6.08
N ALA A 124 -5.91 12.24 -6.75
CA ALA A 124 -4.86 11.49 -6.09
C ALA A 124 -4.12 12.33 -5.04
N THR A 125 -3.73 13.55 -5.42
CA THR A 125 -3.01 14.48 -4.53
C THR A 125 -3.84 14.88 -3.31
N LYS A 126 -5.14 15.12 -3.49
CA LYS A 126 -6.04 15.46 -2.37
C LYS A 126 -6.28 14.29 -1.43
N ILE A 127 -6.42 13.07 -1.96
CA ILE A 127 -6.55 11.87 -1.14
C ILE A 127 -5.28 11.64 -0.31
N GLU A 128 -4.09 11.86 -0.89
CA GLU A 128 -2.83 11.77 -0.14
C GLU A 128 -2.70 12.85 0.92
N ALA A 129 -3.09 14.09 0.61
CA ALA A 129 -3.13 15.15 1.60
C ALA A 129 -4.05 14.78 2.77
N GLY A 130 -5.23 14.22 2.48
CA GLY A 130 -6.14 13.66 3.49
C GLY A 130 -5.51 12.52 4.30
N ALA A 131 -4.75 11.63 3.66
CA ALA A 131 -4.02 10.56 4.34
C ALA A 131 -2.93 11.09 5.30
N GLN A 132 -2.44 12.30 5.09
CA GLN A 132 -1.44 12.95 5.94
C GLN A 132 -2.05 13.97 6.92
N ASP A 133 -3.33 14.27 6.79
CA ASP A 133 -4.01 15.29 7.59
C ASP A 133 -4.21 14.85 9.05
N ALA A 134 -3.43 15.45 9.95
CA ALA A 134 -3.53 15.19 11.38
C ALA A 134 -4.92 15.53 11.96
N THR A 135 -5.63 16.50 11.38
CA THR A 135 -6.96 16.92 11.84
C THR A 135 -8.04 15.90 11.47
N LEU A 136 -7.88 15.24 10.31
CA LEU A 136 -8.69 14.09 9.93
C LEU A 136 -8.46 12.93 10.90
N PHE A 137 -7.23 12.65 11.33
CA PHE A 137 -6.94 11.56 12.26
C PHE A 137 -7.09 11.94 13.75
N ALA A 138 -7.85 12.98 14.08
CA ALA A 138 -8.21 13.31 15.45
C ALA A 138 -9.36 12.42 15.95
N VAL A 139 -9.20 11.82 17.13
CA VAL A 139 -10.25 11.04 17.80
C VAL A 139 -11.49 11.91 18.05
N LYS A 140 -12.66 11.36 17.77
CA LYS A 140 -13.98 11.96 18.01
C LYS A 140 -14.69 11.22 19.15
N LYS A 141 -15.68 11.88 19.75
CA LYS A 141 -16.45 11.31 20.86
C LYS A 141 -17.46 10.27 20.36
N THR A 142 -17.93 10.42 19.12
CA THR A 142 -18.94 9.53 18.53
C THR A 142 -18.60 9.09 17.11
N GLN A 143 -19.17 7.95 16.71
CA GLN A 143 -19.12 7.46 15.34
C GLN A 143 -19.76 8.43 14.35
N THR A 144 -20.79 9.17 14.75
CA THR A 144 -21.44 10.17 13.89
C THR A 144 -20.49 11.32 13.59
N GLU A 145 -19.81 11.87 14.60
CA GLU A 145 -18.82 12.93 14.41
C GLU A 145 -17.65 12.48 13.53
N ALA A 146 -17.15 11.25 13.75
CA ALA A 146 -16.10 10.67 12.93
C ALA A 146 -16.56 10.49 11.47
N ASN A 147 -17.75 9.94 11.27
CA ASN A 147 -18.30 9.75 9.93
C ASN A 147 -18.49 11.08 9.19
N THR A 148 -19.00 12.11 9.88
CA THR A 148 -19.15 13.46 9.31
C THR A 148 -17.80 14.05 8.93
N ALA A 149 -16.81 14.00 9.82
CA ALA A 149 -15.47 14.53 9.53
C ALA A 149 -14.83 13.87 8.30
N PHE A 150 -14.92 12.54 8.21
CA PHE A 150 -14.39 11.81 7.06
C PHE A 150 -15.16 12.11 5.78
N THR A 151 -16.50 12.13 5.84
CA THR A 151 -17.33 12.47 4.67
C THR A 151 -17.02 13.87 4.15
N THR A 152 -16.93 14.86 5.04
CA THR A 152 -16.58 16.24 4.70
C THR A 152 -15.21 16.33 4.02
N ALA A 153 -14.22 15.58 4.52
CA ALA A 153 -12.91 15.51 3.86
C ALA A 153 -13.01 14.89 2.46
N THR A 154 -13.71 13.75 2.32
CA THR A 154 -13.84 13.04 1.03
C THR A 154 -14.55 13.84 -0.06
N LEU A 155 -15.49 14.72 0.30
CA LEU A 155 -16.17 15.60 -0.66
C LEU A 155 -15.20 16.53 -1.39
N SER A 156 -14.10 16.90 -0.73
CA SER A 156 -13.07 17.73 -1.35
C SER A 156 -12.14 16.94 -2.27
N TRP A 157 -12.03 15.62 -2.09
CA TRP A 157 -11.05 14.75 -2.73
C TRP A 157 -11.42 14.36 -4.15
N VAL A 158 -12.70 14.06 -4.42
CA VAL A 158 -13.16 13.67 -5.77
C VAL A 158 -13.66 14.93 -6.49
N PRO A 159 -12.96 15.41 -7.54
CA PRO A 159 -13.40 16.57 -8.29
C PRO A 159 -14.74 16.31 -8.98
N VAL A 160 -15.59 17.34 -9.00
CA VAL A 160 -16.94 17.30 -9.59
C VAL A 160 -16.90 16.91 -11.08
N THR A 161 -15.80 17.21 -11.77
CA THR A 161 -15.60 16.82 -13.18
C THR A 161 -15.61 15.30 -13.39
N LEU A 162 -15.12 14.51 -12.43
CA LEU A 162 -15.21 13.04 -12.50
C LEU A 162 -16.64 12.53 -12.23
N LEU A 163 -17.46 13.32 -11.54
CA LEU A 163 -18.85 13.01 -11.18
C LEU A 163 -19.85 13.54 -12.22
N ALA A 164 -19.49 14.56 -13.00
CA ALA A 164 -20.36 15.20 -13.98
C ALA A 164 -20.78 14.23 -15.11
N ASP A 165 -19.89 13.33 -15.51
CA ASP A 165 -20.18 12.27 -16.48
C ASP A 165 -21.06 11.13 -15.94
N CYS A 166 -21.42 11.14 -14.65
CA CYS A 166 -22.31 10.12 -14.07
C CYS A 166 -23.80 10.37 -14.32
N ASN A 167 -24.17 11.48 -14.97
CA ASN A 167 -25.56 11.79 -15.31
C ASN A 167 -25.64 12.12 -16.81
N PRO A 168 -26.07 11.20 -17.68
CA PRO A 168 -26.27 11.56 -19.08
C PRO A 168 -27.38 12.61 -19.17
N PRO A 169 -27.26 13.64 -20.02
CA PRO A 169 -28.40 14.48 -20.35
C PRO A 169 -29.52 13.57 -20.89
N LYS A 170 -30.72 13.70 -20.31
CA LYS A 170 -31.93 13.04 -20.78
C LYS A 170 -32.33 13.55 -22.16
#